data_AF-A0ABD7UBV3-F1
#
_entry.id   AF-A0ABD7UBV3-F1
#
_cell.length_a   1.000
_cell.length_b   1.000
_cell.length_c   1.000
_cell.angle_alpha   90.00
_cell.angle_beta   90.00
_cell.angle_gamma   90.00
#
_symmetry.space_group_name_H-M   'P 1'
#
loop_
_entity.id
_entity.type
_entity.pdbx_description
1 polymer ?
#
loop_
_entity_poly.entity_id
_entity_poly.type
_entity_poly.pdbx_seq_one_letter_code
_entity_poly.pdbx_strand_id
1 'polypeptide(L)'
;MIARIWSGESPLWRLLLPLSWLYGLVSGVIRLSYRLGWQKAWRAPVPVVVVGNLTAGGNGKTPVVIWLVEQLQQRGIRVGVVSRGYGGKAERYPLVLDDRTSTAQAGDEPVLIHQRTSPVAVAPLRSDAVKALLSAHDLRR
;
A
#
# COMPACT_ATOMS: atom_id res chain seq x y z
N MET A 1 -8.09 27.42 -0.32
CA MET A 1 -9.27 27.26 -1.20
C MET A 1 -9.67 25.79 -1.38
N ILE A 2 -8.77 24.92 -1.89
CA ILE A 2 -9.06 23.49 -2.12
C ILE A 2 -9.46 22.73 -0.84
N ALA A 3 -8.78 23.01 0.29
CA ALA A 3 -9.11 22.36 1.58
C ALA A 3 -10.55 22.62 2.05
N ARG A 4 -11.13 23.80 1.76
CA ARG A 4 -12.53 24.15 2.12
C ARG A 4 -13.57 23.49 1.22
N ILE A 5 -13.21 23.19 -0.02
CA ILE A 5 -14.04 22.38 -0.92
C ILE A 5 -14.00 20.92 -0.47
N TRP A 6 -12.83 20.42 -0.08
CA TRP A 6 -12.63 19.07 0.44
C TRP A 6 -13.33 18.82 1.79
N SER A 7 -13.37 19.81 2.69
CA SER A 7 -14.07 19.73 3.97
C SER A 7 -15.60 19.95 3.88
N GLY A 8 -16.14 20.24 2.69
CA GLY A 8 -17.56 20.48 2.48
C GLY A 8 -18.06 21.89 2.86
N GLU A 9 -17.16 22.79 3.26
CA GLU A 9 -17.49 24.17 3.66
C GLU A 9 -17.83 25.11 2.49
N SER A 10 -17.67 24.66 1.25
CA SER A 10 -17.98 25.44 0.04
C SER A 10 -18.97 24.70 -0.86
N PRO A 11 -20.10 25.32 -1.28
CA PRO A 11 -21.09 24.67 -2.15
C PRO A 11 -20.55 24.26 -3.54
N LEU A 12 -19.33 24.69 -3.88
CA LEU A 12 -18.60 24.25 -5.08
C LEU A 12 -18.37 22.73 -5.14
N TRP A 13 -18.42 22.01 -4.01
CA TRP A 13 -18.36 20.54 -4.02
C TRP A 13 -19.48 19.91 -4.85
N ARG A 14 -20.63 20.59 -5.01
CA ARG A 14 -21.75 20.10 -5.83
C ARG A 14 -21.40 19.97 -7.31
N LEU A 15 -20.46 20.78 -7.82
CA LEU A 15 -19.97 20.66 -9.19
C LEU A 15 -19.14 19.38 -9.40
N LEU A 16 -18.61 18.80 -8.32
CA LEU A 16 -17.88 17.53 -8.34
C LEU A 16 -18.81 16.31 -8.23
N LEU A 17 -20.11 16.50 -7.96
CA LEU A 17 -21.08 15.39 -7.83
C LEU A 17 -21.15 14.48 -9.07
N PRO A 18 -21.24 15.00 -10.32
CA PRO A 18 -21.25 14.14 -11.50
C PRO A 18 -19.97 13.30 -11.61
N LEU A 19 -18.83 13.87 -11.26
CA LEU A 19 -17.55 13.17 -11.24
C LEU A 19 -17.49 12.11 -10.14
N SER A 20 -18.06 12.40 -8.96
CA SER A 20 -18.20 11.44 -7.86
C SER A 20 -19.09 10.25 -8.24
N TRP A 21 -20.20 10.48 -8.95
CA TRP A 21 -21.07 9.42 -9.44
C TRP A 21 -20.35 8.55 -10.48
N LEU A 22 -19.63 9.17 -11.43
CA LEU A 22 -18.82 8.45 -12.40
C LEU A 22 -17.74 7.60 -11.72
N TYR A 23 -17.02 8.16 -10.75
CA TYR A 23 -16.04 7.43 -9.95
C TYR A 23 -16.68 6.25 -9.19
N GLY A 24 -17.85 6.46 -8.61
CA GLY A 24 -18.63 5.43 -7.92
C GLY A 24 -19.05 4.30 -8.85
N LEU A 25 -19.51 4.61 -10.06
CA LEU A 25 -19.88 3.64 -11.08
C LEU A 25 -18.68 2.79 -11.51
N VAL A 26 -17.56 3.43 -11.87
CA VAL A 26 -16.34 2.73 -12.27
C VAL A 26 -15.80 1.84 -11.15
N SER A 27 -15.73 2.36 -9.92
CA SER A 27 -15.30 1.60 -8.75
C SER A 27 -16.24 0.44 -8.44
N GLY A 28 -17.56 0.63 -8.64
CA GLY A 28 -18.58 -0.39 -8.50
C GLY A 28 -18.43 -1.53 -9.49
N VAL A 29 -18.20 -1.22 -10.77
CA VAL A 29 -17.93 -2.20 -11.83
C VAL A 29 -16.66 -2.99 -11.54
N ILE A 30 -15.58 -2.33 -11.13
CA ILE A 30 -14.33 -3.00 -10.74
C ILE A 30 -14.59 -3.95 -9.56
N ARG A 31 -15.30 -3.51 -8.52
CA ARG A 31 -15.61 -4.37 -7.37
C ARG A 31 -16.48 -5.57 -7.77
N LEU A 32 -17.42 -5.37 -8.70
CA LEU A 32 -18.28 -6.43 -9.18
C LEU A 32 -17.49 -7.46 -10.00
N SER A 33 -16.54 -7.03 -10.84
CA SER A 33 -15.72 -7.95 -11.64
C SER A 33 -14.87 -8.89 -10.77
N TYR A 34 -14.35 -8.42 -9.63
CA TYR A 34 -13.69 -9.29 -8.65
C TYR A 34 -14.67 -10.22 -7.93
N ARG A 35 -15.85 -9.74 -7.55
CA ARG A 35 -16.88 -10.56 -6.87
C ARG A 35 -17.43 -11.68 -7.76
N LEU A 36 -17.60 -11.41 -9.05
CA LEU A 36 -18.05 -12.38 -10.05
C LEU A 36 -16.91 -13.29 -10.55
N GLY A 37 -15.67 -13.09 -10.10
CA GLY A 37 -14.51 -13.92 -10.48
C GLY A 37 -14.00 -13.66 -11.90
N TRP A 38 -14.44 -12.60 -12.57
CA TRP A 38 -13.94 -12.22 -13.90
C TRP A 38 -12.47 -11.80 -13.86
N GLN A 39 -12.05 -11.22 -12.74
CA GLN A 39 -10.65 -10.86 -12.47
C GLN A 39 -10.03 -11.88 -11.51
N LYS A 40 -8.86 -12.44 -11.89
CA LYS A 40 -8.13 -13.41 -11.05
C LYS A 40 -7.30 -12.68 -10.00
N ALA A 41 -7.61 -12.88 -8.73
CA ALA A 41 -6.76 -12.44 -7.62
C ALA A 41 -5.66 -13.48 -7.34
N TRP A 42 -4.41 -13.05 -7.34
CA TRP A 42 -3.30 -13.89 -6.90
C TRP A 42 -3.38 -14.13 -5.39
N ARG A 43 -3.20 -15.38 -4.95
CA ARG A 43 -3.16 -15.76 -3.55
C ARG A 43 -1.72 -16.04 -3.13
N ALA A 44 -1.27 -15.36 -2.08
CA ALA A 44 0.05 -15.59 -1.51
C ALA A 44 0.07 -16.95 -0.76
N PRO A 45 1.23 -17.63 -0.72
CA PRO A 45 1.41 -18.86 0.05
C PRO A 45 1.57 -18.62 1.56
N VAL A 46 1.51 -17.36 2.00
CA VAL A 46 1.61 -16.93 3.40
C VAL A 46 0.42 -16.03 3.77
N PRO A 47 0.06 -15.89 5.05
CA PRO A 47 -0.95 -14.93 5.49
C PRO A 47 -0.59 -13.49 5.07
N VAL A 48 -1.56 -12.73 4.58
CA VAL A 48 -1.39 -11.33 4.16
C VAL A 48 -2.36 -10.44 4.92
N VAL A 49 -1.83 -9.45 5.64
CA VAL A 49 -2.61 -8.41 6.31
C VAL A 49 -2.54 -7.12 5.48
N VAL A 50 -3.69 -6.57 5.12
CA VAL A 50 -3.77 -5.34 4.32
C VAL A 50 -4.14 -4.16 5.24
N VAL A 51 -3.21 -3.22 5.40
CA VAL A 51 -3.44 -1.96 6.13
C VAL A 51 -3.75 -0.85 5.11
N GLY A 52 -4.98 -0.34 5.14
CA GLY A 52 -5.48 0.66 4.21
C GLY A 52 -6.32 1.73 4.89
N ASN A 53 -6.73 2.74 4.13
CA ASN A 53 -7.67 3.77 4.60
C ASN A 53 -8.62 4.12 3.46
N LEU A 54 -9.81 4.59 3.82
CA LEU A 54 -10.88 5.00 2.91
C LEU A 54 -10.74 6.44 2.41
N THR A 55 -10.00 7.29 3.14
CA THR A 55 -9.79 8.69 2.78
C THR A 55 -8.36 8.96 2.31
N ALA A 56 -8.22 9.93 1.40
CA ALA A 56 -6.93 10.47 1.00
C ALA A 56 -6.37 11.40 2.10
N GLY A 57 -5.05 11.37 2.32
CA GLY A 57 -4.36 12.18 3.33
C GLY A 57 -3.51 11.35 4.31
N GLY A 58 -2.79 12.05 5.19
CA GLY A 58 -1.95 11.47 6.24
C GLY A 58 -2.80 10.89 7.37
N ASN A 59 -3.26 9.65 7.20
CA ASN A 59 -4.19 8.99 8.13
C ASN A 59 -3.49 7.99 9.06
N GLY A 60 -2.24 8.24 9.44
CA GLY A 60 -1.53 7.42 10.43
C GLY A 60 -1.23 5.97 10.03
N LYS A 61 -1.34 5.60 8.74
CA LYS A 61 -1.06 4.23 8.26
C LYS A 61 0.34 3.77 8.63
N THR A 62 1.34 4.60 8.39
CA THR A 62 2.75 4.27 8.61
C THR A 62 3.05 3.95 10.08
N PRO A 63 2.63 4.78 11.07
CA PRO A 63 2.69 4.40 12.48
C PRO A 63 1.99 3.07 12.80
N VAL A 64 0.79 2.83 12.25
CA VAL A 64 0.04 1.59 12.51
C VAL A 64 0.76 0.36 11.92
N VAL A 65 1.34 0.48 10.72
CA VAL A 65 2.12 -0.59 10.11
C VAL A 65 3.35 -0.91 10.96
N ILE A 66 4.10 0.12 11.38
CA ILE A 66 5.29 -0.04 12.24
C ILE A 66 4.90 -0.75 13.54
N TRP A 67 3.86 -0.25 14.23
CA TRP A 67 3.38 -0.86 15.46
C TRP A 67 2.97 -2.33 15.26
N LEU A 68 2.21 -2.63 14.21
CA LEU A 68 1.76 -3.99 13.92
C LEU A 68 2.93 -4.94 13.65
N VAL A 69 3.93 -4.48 12.88
CA VAL A 69 5.15 -5.25 12.61
C VAL A 69 5.90 -5.53 13.91
N GLU A 70 6.14 -4.51 14.73
CA GLU A 70 6.82 -4.64 16.02
C GLU A 70 6.08 -5.64 16.93
N GLN A 71 4.75 -5.58 17.01
CA GLN A 71 3.93 -6.51 17.81
C GLN A 71 3.99 -7.96 17.31
N LEU A 72 4.02 -8.18 16.00
CA LEU A 72 4.14 -9.53 15.43
C LEU A 72 5.54 -10.10 15.63
N GLN A 73 6.57 -9.26 15.48
CA GLN A 73 7.96 -9.64 15.74
C GLN A 73 8.20 -9.99 17.21
N GLN A 74 7.59 -9.26 18.15
CA GLN A 74 7.61 -9.59 19.58
C GLN A 74 7.01 -10.98 19.89
N ARG A 75 6.12 -11.48 19.02
CA ARG A 75 5.55 -12.84 19.09
C ARG A 75 6.39 -13.87 18.33
N GLY A 76 7.56 -13.51 17.84
CA GLY A 76 8.47 -14.38 17.08
C GLY A 76 8.08 -14.58 15.62
N ILE A 77 7.11 -13.83 15.09
CA ILE A 77 6.65 -13.95 13.71
C ILE A 77 7.56 -13.13 12.80
N ARG A 78 8.06 -13.75 11.72
CA ARG A 78 8.83 -13.04 10.70
C ARG A 78 7.90 -12.30 9.76
N VAL A 79 8.04 -11.00 9.69
CA VAL A 79 7.18 -10.12 8.89
C VAL A 79 8.00 -9.47 7.78
N GLY A 80 7.41 -9.40 6.58
CA GLY A 80 7.88 -8.53 5.50
C GLY A 80 6.78 -7.56 5.12
N VAL A 81 7.16 -6.33 4.76
CA VAL A 81 6.21 -5.28 4.42
C VAL A 81 6.26 -4.99 2.92
N VAL A 82 5.09 -4.94 2.29
CA VAL A 82 4.96 -4.55 0.88
C VAL A 82 4.34 -3.17 0.76
N SER A 83 4.93 -2.34 -0.09
CA SER A 83 4.39 -1.02 -0.42
C SER A 83 4.33 -0.80 -1.93
N ARG A 84 3.58 0.22 -2.35
CA ARG A 84 3.57 0.66 -3.75
C ARG A 84 4.82 1.45 -4.12
N GLY A 85 5.47 2.08 -3.14
CA GLY A 85 6.58 3.02 -3.37
C GLY A 85 6.13 4.40 -3.83
N TYR A 86 5.08 4.96 -3.21
CA TYR A 86 4.56 6.28 -3.62
C TYR A 86 5.64 7.37 -3.47
N GLY A 87 5.79 8.22 -4.49
CA GLY A 87 6.85 9.23 -4.56
C GLY A 87 8.21 8.69 -5.03
N GLY A 88 8.45 7.38 -4.92
CA GLY A 88 9.64 6.72 -5.41
C GLY A 88 9.61 6.43 -6.92
N LYS A 89 10.79 6.42 -7.54
CA LYS A 89 11.02 6.07 -8.94
C LYS A 89 12.21 5.11 -9.04
N ALA A 90 11.98 3.85 -8.66
CA ALA A 90 12.97 2.81 -8.89
C ALA A 90 13.16 2.58 -10.41
N GLU A 91 14.40 2.32 -10.82
CA GLU A 91 14.74 1.98 -12.21
C GLU A 91 14.13 0.65 -12.64
N ARG A 92 14.00 -0.29 -11.69
CA ARG A 92 13.42 -1.60 -11.91
C ARG A 92 12.53 -2.01 -10.74
N TYR A 93 11.40 -2.62 -11.07
CA TYR A 93 10.49 -3.25 -10.11
C TYR A 93 10.40 -4.77 -10.36
N PRO A 94 10.08 -5.57 -9.33
CA PRO A 94 10.00 -5.20 -7.92
C PRO A 94 11.37 -4.84 -7.33
N LEU A 95 11.40 -3.88 -6.39
CA LEU A 95 12.61 -3.49 -5.67
C LEU A 95 12.48 -3.96 -4.22
N VAL A 96 13.37 -4.86 -3.79
CA VAL A 96 13.57 -5.19 -2.38
C VAL A 96 14.56 -4.18 -1.82
N LEU A 97 14.20 -3.53 -0.71
CA LEU A 97 15.02 -2.48 -0.11
C LEU A 97 16.25 -3.09 0.57
N ASP A 98 17.35 -2.34 0.49
CA ASP A 98 18.58 -2.53 1.25
C ASP A 98 18.98 -1.21 1.95
N ASP A 99 20.06 -1.25 2.74
CA ASP A 99 20.57 -0.08 3.47
C ASP A 99 21.03 1.09 2.57
N ARG A 100 21.20 0.84 1.27
CA ARG A 100 21.62 1.85 0.28
C ARG A 100 20.44 2.42 -0.50
N THR A 101 19.26 1.85 -0.35
CA THR A 101 18.08 2.23 -1.12
C THR A 101 17.59 3.60 -0.67
N SER A 102 17.58 4.55 -1.61
CA SER A 102 17.18 5.93 -1.34
C SER A 102 15.67 6.13 -1.35
N THR A 103 15.20 7.18 -0.67
CA THR A 103 13.78 7.59 -0.73
C THR A 103 13.36 8.02 -2.14
N ALA A 104 14.29 8.52 -2.96
CA ALA A 104 14.02 8.80 -4.36
C ALA A 104 13.67 7.54 -5.17
N GLN A 105 14.20 6.37 -4.79
CA GLN A 105 13.90 5.10 -5.46
C GLN A 105 12.65 4.43 -4.90
N ALA A 106 12.54 4.31 -3.57
CA ALA A 106 11.50 3.53 -2.93
C ALA A 106 10.35 4.36 -2.31
N GLY A 107 10.50 5.68 -2.21
CA GLY A 107 9.60 6.57 -1.46
C GLY A 107 9.99 6.69 0.01
N ASP A 108 9.49 7.72 0.69
CA ASP A 108 9.85 8.01 2.08
C ASP A 108 9.29 6.95 3.05
N GLU A 109 8.02 6.55 2.91
CA GLU A 109 7.39 5.59 3.83
C GLU A 109 8.05 4.20 3.80
N PRO A 110 8.36 3.59 2.63
CA PRO A 110 8.99 2.27 2.60
C PRO A 110 10.40 2.27 3.19
N VAL A 111 11.19 3.32 2.93
CA VAL A 111 12.54 3.46 3.51
C VAL A 111 12.45 3.60 5.03
N LEU A 112 11.54 4.43 5.54
CA LEU A 112 11.32 4.60 6.97
C LEU A 112 10.95 3.28 7.66
N ILE A 113 10.04 2.49 7.06
CA ILE A 113 9.63 1.20 7.63
C ILE A 113 10.80 0.21 7.59
N HIS A 114 11.58 0.21 6.50
CA HIS A 114 12.72 -0.69 6.33
C HIS A 114 13.79 -0.44 7.39
N GLN A 115 14.17 0.83 7.59
CA GLN A 115 15.18 1.23 8.57
C GLN A 115 14.78 0.91 10.01
N ARG A 116 13.47 0.85 10.30
CA ARG A 116 12.98 0.70 11.67
C ARG A 116 12.60 -0.73 12.06
N THR A 117 12.10 -1.55 11.13
CA THR A 117 11.37 -2.76 11.52
C THR A 117 11.73 -4.03 10.76
N SER A 118 11.62 -4.05 9.44
CA SER A 118 11.53 -5.31 8.69
C SER A 118 11.97 -5.17 7.23
N PRO A 119 12.23 -6.29 6.52
CA PRO A 119 12.42 -6.26 5.08
C PRO A 119 11.22 -5.68 4.36
N VAL A 120 11.48 -4.74 3.44
CA VAL A 120 10.45 -4.06 2.66
C VAL A 120 10.68 -4.30 1.18
N ALA A 121 9.60 -4.50 0.41
CA ALA A 121 9.66 -4.43 -1.04
C ALA A 121 8.60 -3.50 -1.62
N VAL A 122 8.97 -2.83 -2.71
CA VAL A 122 8.12 -1.92 -3.44
C VAL A 122 7.84 -2.42 -4.86
N ALA A 123 6.58 -2.39 -5.26
CA ALA A 123 6.16 -2.63 -6.64
C ALA A 123 4.77 -2.01 -6.91
N PRO A 124 4.48 -1.54 -8.14
CA PRO A 124 3.14 -1.12 -8.53
C PRO A 124 2.09 -2.23 -8.30
N LEU A 125 2.44 -3.46 -8.68
CA LEU A 125 1.67 -4.68 -8.43
C LEU A 125 2.17 -5.35 -7.14
N ARG A 126 1.33 -5.35 -6.10
CA ARG A 126 1.70 -5.86 -4.76
C ARG A 126 2.10 -7.33 -4.78
N SER A 127 1.49 -8.13 -5.65
CA SER A 127 1.83 -9.55 -5.80
C SER A 127 3.30 -9.76 -6.13
N ASP A 128 3.89 -8.88 -6.93
CA ASP A 128 5.28 -9.04 -7.36
C ASP A 128 6.26 -8.62 -6.27
N ALA A 129 5.90 -7.59 -5.47
CA ALA A 129 6.63 -7.28 -4.23
C ALA A 129 6.58 -8.44 -3.22
N VAL A 130 5.41 -9.08 -3.04
CA VAL A 130 5.30 -10.26 -2.15
C VAL A 130 6.18 -11.42 -2.66
N LYS A 131 6.13 -11.73 -3.96
CA LYS A 131 6.98 -12.77 -4.55
C LYS A 131 8.47 -12.48 -4.34
N ALA A 132 8.88 -11.23 -4.56
CA ALA A 132 10.27 -10.80 -4.39
C ALA A 132 10.73 -10.96 -2.92
N LEU A 133 9.90 -10.55 -1.95
CA LEU A 133 10.22 -10.74 -0.54
C LEU A 133 10.31 -12.22 -0.16
N LEU A 134 9.38 -13.05 -0.63
CA LEU A 134 9.38 -14.49 -0.35
C LEU A 134 10.55 -15.22 -1.02
N SER A 135 11.13 -14.66 -2.10
CA SER A 135 12.35 -15.20 -2.71
C SER A 135 13.62 -14.74 -2.00
N ALA A 136 13.63 -13.52 -1.47
CA ALA A 136 14.80 -12.92 -0.82
C ALA A 136 14.93 -13.29 0.68
N HIS A 137 13.81 -13.56 1.35
CA HIS A 137 13.76 -13.78 2.79
C HIS A 137 12.88 -14.98 3.15
N ASP A 138 13.27 -15.70 4.21
CA ASP A 138 12.48 -16.80 4.78
C ASP A 138 11.39 -16.27 5.73
N LEU A 139 10.25 -15.89 5.14
CA LEU A 139 9.05 -15.36 5.82
C LEU A 139 7.93 -16.42 5.96
N ARG A 140 8.26 -17.72 5.81
CA ARG A 140 7.27 -18.81 5.84
C ARG A 140 7.15 -19.47 7.22
N ARG A 141 7.91 -19.02 8.21
CA ARG A 141 7.95 -19.53 9.58
C ARG A 141 7.66 -18.42 10.58
#